data_AF-A0A535V2D7-F1
#
_entry.id   AF-A0A535V2D7-F1
#
_cell.length_a   1.000
_cell.length_b   1.000
_cell.length_c   1.000
_cell.angle_alpha   90.00
_cell.angle_beta   90.00
_cell.angle_gamma   90.00
#
_symmetry.space_group_name_H-M   'P 1'
#
loop_
_entity.id
_entity.type
_entity.pdbx_description
1 polymer ?
#
loop_
_entity_poly.entity_id
_entity_poly.type
_entity_poly.pdbx_seq_one_letter_code
_entity_poly.pdbx_strand_id
1 'polypeptide(L)' 'AADLIDHMHIAIVPIVLARGERLWGGLQELEERFNVEAVSSPSGVTHLTFTRR' A
#
# COMPACT_ATOMS: atom_id res chain seq x y z
N ALA A 1 -5.82 -14.85 -1.61
CA ALA A 1 -5.83 -14.47 -0.18
C ALA A 1 -7.26 -14.53 0.35
N ALA A 2 -7.47 -14.70 1.65
CA ALA A 2 -8.81 -14.90 2.24
C ALA A 2 -9.68 -13.62 2.40
N ASP A 3 -9.24 -12.47 1.86
CA ASP A 3 -9.99 -11.20 1.83
C ASP A 3 -10.52 -10.71 3.19
N LEU A 4 -9.65 -10.73 4.21
CA LEU A 4 -9.97 -10.38 5.61
C LEU A 4 -9.47 -9.00 6.05
N ILE A 5 -8.82 -8.25 5.16
CA ILE A 5 -8.26 -6.94 5.49
C ILE A 5 -9.32 -5.89 5.14
N ASP A 6 -9.80 -5.17 6.15
CA ASP A 6 -10.75 -4.08 5.95
C ASP A 6 -10.06 -2.71 5.79
N HIS A 7 -8.93 -2.53 6.47
CA HIS A 7 -8.09 -1.32 6.39
C HIS A 7 -6.61 -1.67 6.32
N MET A 8 -5.88 -0.98 5.44
CA MET A 8 -4.43 -1.10 5.32
C MET A 8 -3.80 0.28 5.13
N HIS A 9 -2.76 0.58 5.90
CA HIS A 9 -2.01 1.83 5.81
C HIS A 9 -0.54 1.53 5.54
N ILE A 10 0.01 2.15 4.48
CA ILE A 10 1.37 1.91 4.01
C ILE A 10 2.12 3.23 3.87
N ALA A 11 3.31 3.29 4.47
CA ALA A 11 4.25 4.38 4.30
C ALA A 11 5.27 4.03 3.21
N ILE A 12 5.21 4.74 2.09
CA ILE A 12 6.19 4.67 1.02
C ILE A 12 7.29 5.67 1.33
N VAL A 13 8.46 5.14 1.70
CA VAL A 13 9.69 5.92 1.89
C VAL A 13 10.42 6.09 0.55
N PRO A 14 11.03 7.26 0.28
CA PRO A 14 11.66 7.56 -1.01
C PRO A 14 13.06 6.93 -1.11
N ILE A 15 13.13 5.60 -1.15
CA ILE A 15 14.37 4.84 -1.28
C ILE A 15 14.20 3.67 -2.25
N VAL A 16 15.27 3.33 -2.96
CA VAL A 16 15.36 2.12 -3.77
C VAL A 16 16.07 1.04 -2.98
N LEU A 17 15.37 -0.07 -2.71
CA LEU A 17 15.97 -1.26 -2.10
C LEU A 17 16.42 -2.22 -3.19
N ALA A 18 17.71 -2.53 -3.25
CA ALA A 18 18.26 -3.44 -4.26
C ALA A 18 17.87 -4.91 -4.05
N ARG A 19 17.51 -5.30 -2.81
CA ARG A 19 17.09 -6.65 -2.42
C ARG A 19 16.14 -6.59 -1.24
N GLY A 20 15.32 -7.63 -1.07
CA GLY A 20 14.41 -7.78 0.06
C GLY A 20 13.19 -8.62 -0.31
N GLU A 21 12.22 -8.66 0.59
CA GLU A 21 10.95 -9.34 0.36
C GLU A 21 9.94 -8.39 -0.31
N ARG A 22 9.26 -8.88 -1.35
CA ARG A 22 8.26 -8.10 -2.07
C ARG A 22 6.90 -8.26 -1.43
N LEU A 23 6.43 -7.22 -0.73
CA LEU A 23 5.11 -7.20 -0.09
C LEU A 23 3.96 -7.48 -1.06
N TRP A 24 4.07 -6.97 -2.30
CA TRP A 24 3.03 -7.00 -3.32
C TRP A 24 3.02 -8.25 -4.21
N GLY A 25 3.72 -9.31 -3.83
CA GLY A 25 3.69 -10.56 -4.57
C GLY A 25 2.30 -11.21 -4.51
N GLY A 26 1.69 -11.50 -5.66
CA GLY A 26 0.40 -12.21 -5.72
C GLY A 26 -0.80 -11.43 -5.17
N LEU A 27 -0.70 -10.09 -5.11
CA LEU A 27 -1.77 -9.17 -4.71
C LEU A 27 -2.25 -8.33 -5.90
N GLN A 28 -2.60 -9.00 -7.00
CA GLN A 28 -3.25 -8.33 -8.14
C GLN A 28 -4.63 -7.75 -7.74
N GLU A 29 -5.11 -6.77 -8.50
CA GLU A 29 -6.48 -6.22 -8.43
C GLU A 29 -6.83 -5.58 -7.07
N LEU A 30 -5.83 -5.04 -6.37
CA LEU A 30 -6.05 -4.39 -5.09
C LEU A 30 -6.93 -3.12 -5.24
N GLU A 31 -6.80 -2.45 -6.38
CA GLU A 31 -7.60 -1.31 -6.82
C GLU A 31 -9.08 -1.64 -7.07
N GLU A 32 -9.43 -2.91 -7.26
CA GLU A 32 -10.81 -3.37 -7.40
C GLU A 32 -11.47 -3.59 -6.03
N ARG A 33 -10.67 -3.99 -5.03
CA ARG A 33 -11.12 -4.37 -3.69
C ARG A 33 -11.13 -3.22 -2.68
N PHE A 34 -10.31 -2.20 -2.90
CA PHE A 34 -10.15 -1.08 -1.98
C PHE A 34 -10.34 0.28 -2.66
N ASN A 35 -10.90 1.22 -1.91
CA ASN A 35 -10.73 2.64 -2.14
C ASN A 35 -9.36 3.05 -1.60
N VAL A 36 -8.60 3.82 -2.39
CA VAL A 36 -7.20 4.17 -2.08
C VAL A 36 -7.04 5.68 -2.04
N GLU A 37 -6.48 6.19 -0.95
CA GLU A 37 -6.11 7.59 -0.77
C GLU A 37 -4.60 7.71 -0.59
N ALA A 38 -4.01 8.76 -1.16
CA ALA A 38 -2.58 9.03 -1.08
C ALA A 38 -2.33 10.44 -0.52
N VAL A 39 -1.50 10.53 0.51
CA VAL A 39 -1.10 11.80 1.13
C VAL A 39 0.42 11.85 1.26
N SER A 40 1.03 12.86 0.64
CA SER A 40 2.47 13.11 0.78
C SER A 40 2.74 14.04 1.96
N SER A 41 3.72 13.66 2.79
CA SER A 41 4.18 14.48 3.92
C SER A 41 5.37 15.37 3.52
N PRO A 42 5.64 16.47 4.25
CA PRO A 42 6.84 17.28 4.05
C PRO A 42 8.16 16.52 4.22
N SER A 43 8.14 15.36 4.90
CA SER A 43 9.31 14.48 5.03
C SER A 43 9.65 13.68 3.76
N GLY A 44 8.81 13.76 2.71
CA GLY A 44 8.97 13.00 1.48
C GLY A 44 8.37 11.59 1.53
N VAL A 45 7.83 11.17 2.67
CA VAL A 45 7.06 9.91 2.80
C VAL A 45 5.66 10.11 2.22
N THR A 46 5.22 9.17 1.38
CA THR A 46 3.84 9.09 0.90
C THR A 46 3.08 8.02 1.68
N HIS A 47 1.97 8.42 2.29
CA HIS A 47 1.06 7.55 3.01
C HIS A 47 -0.06 7.10 2.07
N LEU A 48 -0.22 5.78 1.92
CA LEU A 48 -1.36 5.18 1.25
C LEU A 48 -2.32 4.62 2.29
N THR A 49 -3.59 4.99 2.20
CA THR A 49 -4.68 4.42 3.01
C THR A 49 -5.62 3.66 2.09
N PHE A 50 -5.80 2.38 2.38
CA PHE A 50 -6.72 1.49 1.70
C PHE A 50 -7.90 1.20 2.64
N THR A 51 -9.11 1.39 2.13
CA THR A 51 -10.36 1.06 2.82
C THR A 51 -11.17 0.14 1.92
N ARG A 52 -11.59 -1.01 2.45
CA ARG A 52 -12.35 -2.01 1.69
C ARG A 52 -13.63 -1.38 1.15
N ARG A 53 -13.97 -1.73 -0.10
CA ARG A 53 -15.23 -1.32 -0.74
C ARG A 53 -16.43 -2.08 -0.21
#